data_AF-A0A9E2HEB6-F1
#
_entry.id   AF-A0A9E2HEB6-F1
#
_cell.length_a   1.000
_cell.length_b   1.000
_cell.length_c   1.000
_cell.angle_alpha   90.00
_cell.angle_beta   90.00
_cell.angle_gamma   90.00
#
_symmetry.space_group_name_H-M   'P 1'
#
loop_
_entity.id
_entity.type
_entity.pdbx_description
1 polymer ?
#
loop_
_entity_poly.entity_id
_entity_poly.type
_entity_poly.pdbx_seq_one_letter_code
_entity_poly.pdbx_strand_id
1 'polypeptide(L)'
;PFSKETATTYLKLAKFRLEELKEDINNQSISLRNKRNQIVYINQTIRLIDRALTYLKINNFSLAEKYIQSAVETNYLLRQKANRLSDINSAGEWLIKAFLKTNSLSAKSIAKTLASRQLSTADKLHSQVVIKTKAKISGENLAVGEGLSLAEDFLNQAQASNAGKNYAEAYIYSLVSRLLSNEVSRLVK
;
A
#
# COMPACT_ATOMS: atom_id res chain seq x y z
N PRO A 1 -22.47 -2.86 4.69
CA PRO A 1 -22.51 -2.72 6.17
C PRO A 1 -21.11 -2.43 6.75
N PHE A 2 -21.01 -1.48 7.67
CA PHE A 2 -19.77 -1.07 8.36
C PHE A 2 -19.60 -1.89 9.64
N SER A 3 -18.44 -2.50 9.86
CA SER A 3 -18.19 -3.23 11.12
C SER A 3 -16.70 -3.49 11.40
N LYS A 4 -16.32 -3.51 12.69
CA LYS A 4 -14.99 -3.90 13.18
C LYS A 4 -14.61 -5.32 12.71
N GLU A 5 -15.59 -6.20 12.62
CA GLU A 5 -15.46 -7.56 12.12
C GLU A 5 -15.06 -7.57 10.64
N THR A 6 -15.55 -6.61 9.85
CA THR A 6 -15.16 -6.45 8.45
C THR A 6 -13.69 -6.03 8.32
N ALA A 7 -13.25 -5.03 9.10
CA ALA A 7 -11.84 -4.63 9.13
C ALA A 7 -10.92 -5.78 9.58
N THR A 8 -11.36 -6.52 10.61
CA THR A 8 -10.68 -7.73 11.10
C THR A 8 -10.57 -8.80 10.03
N THR A 9 -11.64 -9.01 9.25
CA THR A 9 -11.67 -9.99 8.16
C THR A 9 -10.67 -9.62 7.08
N TYR A 10 -10.64 -8.36 6.63
CA TYR A 10 -9.66 -7.90 5.64
C TYR A 10 -8.22 -8.04 6.14
N LEU A 11 -7.95 -7.74 7.41
CA LEU A 11 -6.61 -7.95 7.97
C LEU A 11 -6.20 -9.43 8.01
N LYS A 12 -7.12 -10.33 8.34
CA LYS A 12 -6.87 -11.77 8.28
C LYS A 12 -6.62 -12.26 6.85
N LEU A 13 -7.37 -11.76 5.87
CA LEU A 13 -7.16 -12.07 4.45
C LEU A 13 -5.80 -11.56 3.95
N ALA A 14 -5.41 -10.34 4.32
CA ALA A 14 -4.08 -9.79 4.02
C ALA A 14 -2.97 -10.67 4.61
N LYS A 15 -3.11 -11.06 5.88
CA LYS A 15 -2.16 -11.94 6.56
C LYS A 15 -2.07 -13.31 5.89
N PHE A 16 -3.21 -13.89 5.51
CA PHE A 16 -3.26 -15.17 4.81
C PHE A 16 -2.46 -15.13 3.51
N ARG A 17 -2.69 -14.11 2.65
CA ARG A 17 -1.92 -13.92 1.40
C ARG A 17 -0.42 -13.78 1.63
N LEU A 18 -0.02 -13.12 2.72
CA LEU A 18 1.40 -12.94 3.07
C LEU A 18 2.05 -14.24 3.56
N GLU A 19 1.33 -15.10 4.26
CA GLU A 19 1.84 -16.42 4.66
C GLU A 19 1.95 -17.37 3.44
N GLU A 20 0.98 -17.36 2.53
CA GLU A 20 1.08 -18.08 1.24
C GLU A 20 2.33 -17.65 0.47
N LEU A 21 2.53 -16.33 0.32
CA LEU A 21 3.70 -15.77 -0.35
C LEU A 21 5.02 -16.17 0.33
N LYS A 22 5.03 -16.27 1.66
CA LYS A 22 6.21 -16.67 2.43
C LYS A 22 6.58 -18.13 2.18
N GLU A 23 5.59 -19.02 2.17
CA GLU A 23 5.79 -20.43 1.84
C GLU A 23 6.31 -20.58 0.41
N ASP A 24 5.70 -19.87 -0.52
CA ASP A 24 6.11 -19.80 -1.92
C ASP A 24 7.57 -19.34 -2.10
N ILE A 25 8.00 -18.29 -1.40
CA ILE A 25 9.39 -17.80 -1.46
C ILE A 25 10.36 -18.84 -0.88
N ASN A 26 9.96 -19.55 0.18
CA ASN A 26 10.78 -20.64 0.72
C ASN A 26 10.99 -21.76 -0.31
N ASN A 27 9.96 -22.05 -1.11
CA ASN A 27 9.98 -23.11 -2.12
C ASN A 27 10.68 -22.72 -3.45
N GLN A 28 10.99 -21.44 -3.67
CA GLN A 28 11.68 -20.98 -4.89
C GLN A 28 13.16 -21.34 -4.93
N SER A 29 13.72 -21.58 -6.12
CA SER A 29 15.17 -21.76 -6.34
C SER A 29 15.92 -20.43 -6.49
N ILE A 30 15.74 -19.49 -5.54
CA ILE A 30 16.48 -18.22 -5.49
C ILE A 30 17.55 -18.23 -4.39
N SER A 31 18.50 -17.29 -4.45
CA SER A 31 19.58 -17.19 -3.46
C SER A 31 19.04 -17.03 -2.03
N LEU A 32 19.70 -17.68 -1.06
CA LEU A 32 19.31 -17.62 0.36
C LEU A 32 19.25 -16.18 0.88
N ARG A 33 20.14 -15.31 0.40
CA ARG A 33 20.14 -13.88 0.73
C ARG A 33 18.86 -13.19 0.26
N ASN A 34 18.42 -13.45 -0.98
CA ASN A 34 17.19 -12.87 -1.51
C ASN A 34 15.95 -13.40 -0.78
N LYS A 35 15.88 -14.70 -0.49
CA LYS A 35 14.80 -15.28 0.34
C LYS A 35 14.70 -14.58 1.69
N ARG A 36 15.81 -14.52 2.44
CA ARG A 36 15.85 -13.88 3.77
C ARG A 36 15.40 -12.43 3.71
N ASN A 37 15.87 -11.67 2.73
CA ASN A 37 15.48 -10.28 2.56
C ASN A 37 13.96 -10.13 2.36
N GLN A 38 13.34 -10.91 1.46
CA GLN A 38 11.89 -10.85 1.21
C GLN A 38 11.09 -11.29 2.45
N ILE A 39 11.49 -12.39 3.09
CA ILE A 39 10.82 -12.94 4.29
C ILE A 39 10.85 -11.95 5.45
N VAL A 40 11.90 -11.14 5.61
CA VAL A 40 11.95 -10.10 6.65
C VAL A 40 10.83 -9.06 6.46
N TYR A 41 10.60 -8.59 5.24
CA TYR A 41 9.52 -7.63 4.97
C TYR A 41 8.13 -8.25 5.12
N ILE A 42 7.97 -9.52 4.74
CA ILE A 42 6.72 -10.26 4.94
C ILE A 42 6.42 -10.38 6.43
N ASN A 43 7.37 -10.89 7.23
CA ASN A 43 7.22 -11.02 8.67
C ASN A 43 6.98 -9.66 9.34
N GLN A 44 7.62 -8.60 8.88
CA GLN A 44 7.40 -7.25 9.40
C GLN A 44 5.97 -6.77 9.10
N THR A 45 5.47 -7.00 7.87
CA THR A 45 4.10 -6.66 7.48
C THR A 45 3.08 -7.43 8.32
N ILE A 46 3.29 -8.73 8.51
CA ILE A 46 2.45 -9.58 9.38
C ILE A 46 2.44 -9.08 10.83
N ARG A 47 3.59 -8.71 11.40
CA ARG A 47 3.66 -8.14 12.76
C ARG A 47 2.86 -6.84 12.89
N LEU A 48 2.86 -6.00 11.86
CA LEU A 48 2.07 -4.77 11.84
C LEU A 48 0.57 -5.09 11.78
N ILE A 49 0.17 -6.10 10.99
CA ILE A 49 -1.21 -6.60 10.95
C ILE A 49 -1.64 -7.13 12.33
N ASP A 50 -0.80 -7.94 13.00
CA ASP A 50 -1.10 -8.49 14.32
C ASP A 50 -1.26 -7.40 15.39
N ARG A 51 -0.45 -6.33 15.32
CA ARG A 51 -0.63 -5.15 16.17
C ARG A 51 -1.95 -4.44 15.87
N ALA A 52 -2.28 -4.23 14.59
CA ALA A 52 -3.56 -3.64 14.21
C ALA A 52 -4.75 -4.45 14.75
N LEU A 53 -4.73 -5.77 14.60
CA LEU A 53 -5.74 -6.69 15.15
C LEU A 53 -5.87 -6.59 16.68
N THR A 54 -4.74 -6.46 17.39
CA THR A 54 -4.72 -6.27 18.85
C THR A 54 -5.41 -4.96 19.24
N TYR A 55 -5.10 -3.85 18.55
CA TYR A 55 -5.72 -2.56 18.83
C TYR A 55 -7.19 -2.49 18.43
N LEU A 56 -7.60 -3.17 17.34
CA LEU A 56 -9.01 -3.36 17.02
C LEU A 56 -9.74 -4.09 18.15
N LYS A 57 -9.16 -5.16 18.70
CA LYS A 57 -9.78 -5.93 19.80
C LYS A 57 -10.16 -5.05 20.99
N ILE A 58 -9.27 -4.13 21.37
CA ILE A 58 -9.49 -3.17 22.48
C ILE A 58 -10.13 -1.84 22.05
N ASN A 59 -10.71 -1.77 20.84
CA ASN A 59 -11.40 -0.59 20.29
C ASN A 59 -10.53 0.67 20.19
N ASN A 60 -9.21 0.53 20.06
CA ASN A 60 -8.30 1.64 19.81
C ASN A 60 -8.08 1.82 18.30
N PHE A 61 -9.07 2.41 17.62
CA PHE A 61 -9.09 2.56 16.17
C PHE A 61 -7.95 3.43 15.62
N SER A 62 -7.57 4.49 16.34
CA SER A 62 -6.46 5.37 15.96
C SER A 62 -5.13 4.62 15.88
N LEU A 63 -4.80 3.80 16.87
CA LEU A 63 -3.59 2.97 16.81
C LEU A 63 -3.73 1.86 15.77
N ALA A 64 -4.90 1.24 15.64
CA ALA A 64 -5.14 0.24 14.59
C ALA A 64 -4.86 0.84 13.20
N GLU A 65 -5.43 1.98 12.85
CA GLU A 65 -5.19 2.70 11.59
C GLU A 65 -3.72 2.97 11.33
N LYS A 66 -2.99 3.44 12.35
CA LYS A 66 -1.55 3.70 12.25
C LYS A 66 -0.80 2.44 11.83
N TYR A 67 -1.09 1.30 12.47
CA TYR A 67 -0.44 0.03 12.14
C TYR A 67 -0.87 -0.52 10.77
N ILE A 68 -2.13 -0.32 10.36
CA ILE A 68 -2.59 -0.69 9.02
C ILE A 68 -1.86 0.16 7.96
N GLN A 69 -1.75 1.47 8.17
CA GLN A 69 -0.99 2.35 7.26
C GLN A 69 0.47 1.90 7.15
N SER A 70 1.14 1.63 8.28
CA SER A 70 2.52 1.11 8.24
C SER A 70 2.63 -0.25 7.54
N ALA A 71 1.61 -1.11 7.66
CA ALA A 71 1.57 -2.37 6.93
C ALA A 71 1.44 -2.14 5.41
N VAL A 72 0.61 -1.19 4.96
CA VAL A 72 0.53 -0.78 3.55
C VAL A 72 1.91 -0.33 3.06
N GLU A 73 2.56 0.60 3.76
CA GLU A 73 3.88 1.09 3.37
C GLU A 73 4.91 -0.03 3.28
N THR A 74 4.93 -0.94 4.26
CA THR A 74 5.86 -2.09 4.29
C THR A 74 5.58 -3.08 3.15
N ASN A 75 4.31 -3.33 2.84
CA ASN A 75 3.90 -4.21 1.74
C ASN A 75 4.36 -3.68 0.38
N TYR A 76 4.24 -2.38 0.14
CA TYR A 76 4.72 -1.76 -1.10
C TYR A 76 6.26 -1.66 -1.16
N LEU A 77 6.97 -1.67 -0.02
CA LEU A 77 8.42 -1.87 -0.01
C LEU A 77 8.81 -3.31 -0.38
N LEU A 78 8.03 -4.31 0.03
CA LEU A 78 8.22 -5.71 -0.37
C LEU A 78 8.06 -5.88 -1.88
N ARG A 79 7.09 -5.18 -2.49
CA ARG A 79 6.85 -5.16 -3.95
C ARG A 79 8.14 -4.88 -4.74
N GLN A 80 8.95 -3.95 -4.25
CA GLN A 80 10.22 -3.55 -4.87
C GLN A 80 11.34 -4.60 -4.76
N LYS A 81 11.11 -5.70 -4.03
CA LYS A 81 12.11 -6.73 -3.70
C LYS A 81 11.73 -8.11 -4.21
N ALA A 82 10.50 -8.31 -4.66
CA ALA A 82 9.95 -9.61 -5.01
C ALA A 82 9.33 -9.59 -6.40
N ASN A 83 9.56 -10.66 -7.17
CA ASN A 83 9.01 -10.79 -8.52
C ASN A 83 7.54 -11.26 -8.53
N ARG A 84 7.00 -11.69 -7.38
CA ARG A 84 5.61 -12.15 -7.24
C ARG A 84 4.70 -11.00 -6.81
N LEU A 85 4.30 -10.18 -7.78
CA LEU A 85 3.53 -8.97 -7.53
C LEU A 85 2.05 -9.24 -7.17
N SER A 86 1.47 -10.36 -7.62
CA SER A 86 0.04 -10.68 -7.43
C SER A 86 -0.39 -10.79 -5.97
N ASP A 87 0.33 -11.57 -5.15
CA ASP A 87 -0.01 -11.79 -3.75
C ASP A 87 0.27 -10.54 -2.90
N ILE A 88 1.33 -9.80 -3.25
CA ILE A 88 1.68 -8.52 -2.63
C ILE A 88 0.60 -7.48 -2.93
N ASN A 89 0.16 -7.38 -4.19
CA ASN A 89 -0.91 -6.46 -4.59
C ASN A 89 -2.22 -6.85 -3.87
N SER A 90 -2.55 -8.14 -3.85
CA SER A 90 -3.74 -8.66 -3.15
C SER A 90 -3.72 -8.34 -1.65
N ALA A 91 -2.59 -8.56 -0.98
CA ALA A 91 -2.41 -8.16 0.42
C ALA A 91 -2.56 -6.64 0.60
N GLY A 92 -1.98 -5.86 -0.30
CA GLY A 92 -2.10 -4.40 -0.33
C GLY A 92 -3.55 -3.92 -0.44
N GLU A 93 -4.35 -4.50 -1.32
CA GLU A 93 -5.77 -4.19 -1.46
C GLU A 93 -6.56 -4.48 -0.18
N TRP A 94 -6.31 -5.63 0.45
CA TRP A 94 -6.95 -5.98 1.71
C TRP A 94 -6.57 -5.02 2.84
N LEU A 95 -5.31 -4.58 2.90
CA LEU A 95 -4.85 -3.58 3.86
C LEU A 95 -5.53 -2.21 3.64
N ILE A 96 -5.67 -1.78 2.38
CA ILE A 96 -6.40 -0.54 2.05
C ILE A 96 -7.87 -0.65 2.48
N LYS A 97 -8.53 -1.77 2.15
CA LYS A 97 -9.92 -2.02 2.56
C LYS A 97 -10.07 -2.03 4.09
N ALA A 98 -9.12 -2.62 4.83
CA ALA A 98 -9.09 -2.60 6.28
C ALA A 98 -8.92 -1.18 6.85
N PHE A 99 -8.04 -0.37 6.26
CA PHE A 99 -7.81 1.02 6.66
C PHE A 99 -9.10 1.83 6.56
N LEU A 100 -9.79 1.75 5.42
CA LEU A 100 -11.03 2.49 5.17
C LEU A 100 -12.14 2.11 6.16
N LYS A 101 -12.24 0.84 6.54
CA LYS A 101 -13.19 0.39 7.55
C LYS A 101 -12.80 0.85 8.96
N THR A 102 -11.52 0.93 9.27
CA THR A 102 -11.07 1.39 10.59
C THR A 102 -11.26 2.90 10.75
N ASN A 103 -10.89 3.70 9.74
CA ASN A 103 -11.05 5.16 9.80
C ASN A 103 -12.50 5.60 9.97
N SER A 104 -13.45 4.87 9.38
CA SER A 104 -14.88 5.13 9.58
C SER A 104 -15.35 4.98 11.04
N LEU A 105 -14.59 4.27 11.88
CA LEU A 105 -14.88 4.04 13.30
C LEU A 105 -14.05 4.94 14.23
N SER A 106 -13.07 5.68 13.71
CA SER A 106 -12.24 6.56 14.52
C SER A 106 -12.94 7.88 14.83
N ALA A 107 -12.87 8.27 16.11
CA ALA A 107 -13.35 9.57 16.57
C ALA A 107 -12.60 10.76 15.93
N LYS A 108 -11.41 10.52 15.38
CA LYS A 108 -10.62 11.50 14.63
C LYS A 108 -10.41 10.99 13.21
N SER A 109 -11.44 11.15 12.37
CA SER A 109 -11.36 10.81 10.95
C SER A 109 -10.35 11.69 10.22
N ILE A 110 -9.92 11.26 9.03
CA ILE A 110 -8.97 12.03 8.23
C ILE A 110 -9.60 13.37 7.83
N ALA A 111 -8.98 14.47 8.26
CA ALA A 111 -9.42 15.81 7.92
C ALA A 111 -9.09 16.16 6.47
N LYS A 112 -9.94 17.00 5.85
CA LYS A 112 -9.76 17.54 4.49
C LYS A 112 -8.34 18.05 4.25
N THR A 113 -7.81 18.87 5.16
CA THR A 113 -6.48 19.48 5.03
C THR A 113 -5.37 18.44 4.92
N LEU A 114 -5.47 17.36 5.71
CA LEU A 114 -4.49 16.27 5.67
C LEU A 114 -4.59 15.50 4.35
N ALA A 115 -5.80 15.13 3.93
CA ALA A 115 -6.03 14.44 2.66
C ALA A 115 -5.55 15.28 1.45
N SER A 116 -5.90 16.57 1.41
CA SER A 116 -5.50 17.49 0.34
C SER A 116 -3.99 17.69 0.27
N ARG A 117 -3.31 17.80 1.44
CA ARG A 117 -1.84 17.88 1.49
C ARG A 117 -1.19 16.61 0.96
N GLN A 118 -1.72 15.44 1.35
CA GLN A 118 -1.22 14.15 0.89
C GLN A 118 -1.41 14.00 -0.62
N LEU A 119 -2.57 14.37 -1.15
CA LEU A 119 -2.87 14.37 -2.58
C LEU A 119 -1.93 15.28 -3.36
N SER A 120 -1.77 16.53 -2.93
CA SER A 120 -0.85 17.46 -3.59
C SER A 120 0.60 16.94 -3.62
N THR A 121 1.01 16.23 -2.58
CA THR A 121 2.34 15.60 -2.53
C THR A 121 2.46 14.43 -3.51
N ALA A 122 1.42 13.62 -3.66
CA ALA A 122 1.36 12.52 -4.61
C ALA A 122 1.37 13.03 -6.06
N ASP A 123 0.52 14.00 -6.40
CA ASP A 123 0.45 14.67 -7.71
C ASP A 123 1.81 15.21 -8.16
N LYS A 124 2.49 15.95 -7.27
CA LYS A 124 3.81 16.54 -7.53
C LYS A 124 4.86 15.46 -7.83
N LEU A 125 4.90 14.41 -6.99
CA LEU A 125 5.86 13.32 -7.20
C LEU A 125 5.57 12.58 -8.50
N HIS A 126 4.31 12.21 -8.76
CA HIS A 126 3.92 11.50 -9.96
C HIS A 126 4.34 12.27 -11.22
N SER A 127 4.02 13.57 -11.28
CA SER A 127 4.41 14.47 -12.38
C SER A 127 5.92 14.50 -12.59
N GLN A 128 6.71 14.62 -11.52
CA GLN A 128 8.18 14.60 -11.60
C GLN A 128 8.70 13.26 -12.17
N VAL A 129 8.11 12.14 -11.76
CA VAL A 129 8.52 10.82 -12.23
C VAL A 129 8.14 10.59 -13.68
N VAL A 130 6.96 11.05 -14.12
CA VAL A 130 6.55 11.01 -15.53
C VAL A 130 7.52 11.79 -16.41
N ILE A 131 7.87 13.03 -16.03
CA ILE A 131 8.85 13.85 -16.76
C ILE A 131 10.20 13.14 -16.82
N LYS A 132 10.70 12.63 -15.69
CA LYS A 132 11.97 11.90 -15.61
C LYS A 132 11.98 10.66 -16.50
N THR A 133 10.88 9.91 -16.52
CA THR A 133 10.72 8.69 -17.33
C THR A 133 10.84 9.02 -18.81
N LYS A 134 10.10 10.02 -19.28
CA LYS A 134 10.14 10.49 -20.68
C LYS A 134 11.54 10.94 -21.11
N ALA A 135 12.30 11.53 -20.19
CA ALA A 135 13.66 12.02 -20.48
C ALA A 135 14.73 10.92 -20.50
N LYS A 136 14.56 9.85 -19.72
CA LYS A 136 15.62 8.84 -19.48
C LYS A 136 15.44 7.52 -20.19
N ILE A 137 14.22 7.17 -20.59
CA ILE A 137 13.93 5.86 -21.20
C ILE A 137 13.54 6.08 -22.66
N SER A 138 14.38 5.61 -23.58
CA SER A 138 14.03 5.48 -25.00
C SER A 138 13.59 4.04 -25.28
N GLY A 139 12.28 3.82 -25.33
CA GLY A 139 11.66 2.51 -25.61
C GLY A 139 10.73 2.00 -24.51
N GLU A 140 10.11 0.85 -24.74
CA GLU A 140 9.16 0.25 -23.79
C GLU A 140 9.91 -0.48 -22.66
N ASN A 141 9.71 -0.02 -21.42
CA ASN A 141 10.09 -0.77 -20.23
C ASN A 141 8.80 -1.18 -19.51
N LEU A 142 8.44 -2.46 -19.63
CA LEU A 142 7.16 -2.99 -19.13
C LEU A 142 6.94 -2.70 -17.64
N ALA A 143 7.95 -2.94 -16.80
CA ALA A 143 7.85 -2.73 -15.36
C ALA A 143 7.66 -1.24 -15.00
N VAL A 144 8.31 -0.33 -15.73
CA VAL A 144 8.13 1.12 -15.59
C VAL A 144 6.74 1.55 -16.06
N GLY A 145 6.28 1.03 -17.19
CA GLY A 145 4.96 1.33 -17.75
C GLY A 145 3.82 0.87 -16.83
N GLU A 146 3.85 -0.39 -16.39
CA GLU A 146 2.87 -0.94 -15.45
C GLU A 146 2.89 -0.18 -14.10
N GLY A 147 4.07 0.12 -13.58
CA GLY A 147 4.21 0.87 -12.34
C GLY A 147 3.66 2.30 -12.44
N LEU A 148 3.88 2.98 -13.58
CA LEU A 148 3.32 4.31 -13.83
C LEU A 148 1.81 4.28 -13.97
N SER A 149 1.28 3.34 -14.75
CA SER A 149 -0.17 3.18 -14.95
C SER A 149 -0.87 2.95 -13.61
N LEU A 150 -0.36 2.02 -12.79
CA LEU A 150 -0.93 1.77 -11.45
C LEU A 150 -0.83 3.01 -10.55
N ALA A 151 0.29 3.74 -10.59
CA ALA A 151 0.45 4.96 -9.81
C ALA A 151 -0.56 6.05 -10.22
N GLU A 152 -0.82 6.18 -11.52
CA GLU A 152 -1.80 7.11 -12.10
C GLU A 152 -3.23 6.70 -11.75
N ASP A 153 -3.58 5.42 -11.84
CA ASP A 153 -4.91 4.90 -11.47
C ASP A 153 -5.25 5.21 -10.01
N PHE A 154 -4.31 5.00 -9.09
CA PHE A 154 -4.51 5.36 -7.69
C PHE A 154 -4.55 6.88 -7.47
N LEU A 155 -3.83 7.66 -8.28
CA LEU A 155 -3.88 9.12 -8.21
C LEU A 155 -5.26 9.64 -8.64
N ASN A 156 -5.79 9.12 -9.74
CA ASN A 156 -7.11 9.47 -10.25
C ASN A 156 -8.21 9.09 -9.25
N GLN A 157 -8.12 7.92 -8.62
CA GLN A 157 -9.01 7.53 -7.52
C GLN A 157 -8.90 8.50 -6.34
N ALA A 158 -7.68 8.90 -5.96
CA ALA A 158 -7.49 9.84 -4.87
C ALA A 158 -8.10 11.23 -5.15
N GLN A 159 -7.96 11.72 -6.39
CA GLN A 159 -8.57 12.98 -6.85
C GLN A 159 -10.09 12.91 -6.82
N ALA A 160 -10.67 11.82 -7.36
CA ALA A 160 -12.11 11.57 -7.35
C ALA A 160 -12.67 11.50 -5.91
N SER A 161 -12.01 10.75 -5.02
CA SER A 161 -12.40 10.67 -3.61
C SER A 161 -12.30 12.02 -2.91
N ASN A 162 -11.27 12.84 -3.20
CA ASN A 162 -11.13 14.17 -2.60
C ASN A 162 -12.25 15.12 -3.07
N ALA A 163 -12.62 15.08 -4.35
CA ALA A 163 -13.75 15.83 -4.91
C ALA A 163 -15.09 15.38 -4.29
N GLY A 164 -15.24 14.07 -4.07
CA GLY A 164 -16.39 13.45 -3.38
C GLY A 164 -16.41 13.64 -1.85
N LYS A 165 -15.43 14.36 -1.27
CA LYS A 165 -15.25 14.57 0.18
C LYS A 165 -15.00 13.28 0.97
N ASN A 166 -14.59 12.20 0.31
CA ASN A 166 -14.14 10.95 0.92
C ASN A 166 -12.66 11.04 1.31
N TYR A 167 -12.35 11.80 2.37
CA TYR A 167 -10.97 12.18 2.70
C TYR A 167 -10.07 11.00 3.12
N ALA A 168 -10.62 9.95 3.72
CA ALA A 168 -9.86 8.75 4.07
C ALA A 168 -9.40 7.98 2.83
N GLU A 169 -10.28 7.84 1.84
CA GLU A 169 -9.97 7.26 0.53
C GLU A 169 -8.94 8.10 -0.20
N ALA A 170 -9.17 9.41 -0.30
CA ALA A 170 -8.22 10.33 -0.90
C ALA A 170 -6.82 10.20 -0.27
N TYR A 171 -6.74 10.12 1.05
CA TYR A 171 -5.49 9.97 1.77
C TYR A 171 -4.77 8.65 1.47
N ILE A 172 -5.45 7.51 1.57
CA ILE A 172 -4.80 6.21 1.38
C ILE A 172 -4.42 5.96 -0.08
N TYR A 173 -5.28 6.36 -1.04
CA TYR A 173 -4.96 6.25 -2.46
C TYR A 173 -3.81 7.16 -2.86
N SER A 174 -3.75 8.38 -2.32
CA SER A 174 -2.58 9.27 -2.50
C SER A 174 -1.29 8.66 -1.93
N LEU A 175 -1.36 8.00 -0.77
CA LEU A 175 -0.21 7.29 -0.21
C LEU A 175 0.29 6.19 -1.14
N VAL A 176 -0.62 5.35 -1.65
CA VAL A 176 -0.28 4.25 -2.56
C VAL A 176 0.30 4.75 -3.88
N SER A 177 -0.32 5.75 -4.50
CA SER A 177 0.20 6.39 -5.72
C SER A 177 1.63 6.91 -5.52
N ARG A 178 1.91 7.53 -4.36
CA ARG A 178 3.25 8.02 -4.00
C ARG A 178 4.26 6.88 -3.83
N LEU A 179 3.86 5.76 -3.24
CA LEU A 179 4.74 4.59 -3.07
C LEU A 179 5.10 3.97 -4.42
N LEU A 180 4.12 3.82 -5.32
CA LEU A 180 4.32 3.32 -6.68
C LEU A 180 5.16 4.27 -7.54
N SER A 181 4.91 5.59 -7.46
CA SER A 181 5.73 6.59 -8.17
C SER A 181 7.20 6.54 -7.72
N ASN A 182 7.45 6.34 -6.42
CA ASN A 182 8.81 6.16 -5.90
C ASN A 182 9.47 4.85 -6.38
N GLU A 183 8.69 3.78 -6.50
CA GLU A 183 9.17 2.53 -7.08
C GLU A 183 9.62 2.75 -8.53
N VAL A 184 8.77 3.36 -9.37
CA VAL A 184 9.13 3.72 -10.74
C VAL A 184 10.38 4.58 -10.78
N SER A 185 10.45 5.64 -9.97
CA SER A 185 11.60 6.56 -9.94
C SER A 185 12.95 5.86 -9.71
N ARG A 186 12.94 4.72 -8.98
CA ARG A 186 14.13 3.89 -8.73
C ARG A 186 14.50 3.00 -9.91
N LEU A 187 13.53 2.57 -10.71
CA LEU A 187 13.75 1.79 -11.93
C LEU A 187 14.32 2.69 -13.06
N VAL A 188 13.89 3.94 -13.12
CA VAL A 188 14.36 4.97 -14.08
C VAL A 188 15.66 5.65 -13.61
N LYS A 189 16.60 4.90 -13.01
CA LYS A 189 17.88 5.48 -12.56
C LYS A 189 18.77 5.86 -13.72
#